data_AF-A0A382NLG5-F1
#
_entry.id   AF-A0A382NLG5-F1
#
_cell.length_a   1.000
_cell.length_b   1.000
_cell.length_c   1.000
_cell.angle_alpha   90.00
_cell.angle_beta   90.00
_cell.angle_gamma   90.00
#
_symmetry.space_group_name_H-M   'P 1'
#
loop_
_entity.id
_entity.type
_entity.pdbx_description
1 polymer ?
#
loop_
_entity_poly.entity_id
_entity_poly.type
_entity_poly.pdbx_seq_one_letter_code
_entity_poly.pdbx_strand_id
1 'polypeptide(L)'
;MSPSHRILDMMSLEELGNHVADARARALDLMSNLSDEQLLGPKLDCVNPGRWEIGHHAWFQSQWVLRNAAGQDRVRADEDYLYDSMEIDHATRWDLPLPSRPDTLGYVDEVLQRTLAVLRDNPSDEVVYHALYSTLHEDMHTEALTYTRQTHGWPAPTLGLEIDPDDVEGNG
;
A
#
# COMPACT_ATOMS: atom_id res chain seq x y z
N MET A 1 32.92 7.18 -8.81
CA MET A 1 31.83 7.62 -9.70
C MET A 1 30.56 7.38 -8.92
N SER A 2 29.82 8.44 -8.55
CA SER A 2 28.51 8.23 -7.92
C SER A 2 27.61 7.51 -8.93
N PRO A 3 26.86 6.48 -8.53
CA PRO A 3 25.88 5.88 -9.40
C PRO A 3 24.91 6.98 -9.85
N SER A 4 24.80 7.20 -11.16
CA SER A 4 23.71 8.00 -11.73
C SER A 4 22.49 7.10 -11.71
N HIS A 5 21.54 7.39 -10.84
CA HIS A 5 20.37 6.55 -10.65
C HIS A 5 19.39 6.75 -11.82
N ARG A 6 19.22 5.75 -12.70
CA ARG A 6 18.36 5.88 -13.89
C ARG A 6 16.91 6.26 -13.58
N ILE A 7 16.41 5.94 -12.38
CA ILE A 7 15.06 6.36 -11.97
C ILE A 7 15.04 7.87 -11.67
N LEU A 8 16.11 8.41 -11.08
CA LEU A 8 16.20 9.86 -10.84
C LEU A 8 16.49 10.67 -12.11
N ASP A 9 16.91 9.99 -13.18
CA ASP A 9 16.93 10.55 -14.53
C ASP A 9 15.51 10.64 -15.15
N MET A 10 14.52 9.93 -14.59
CA MET A 10 13.13 9.84 -15.08
C MET A 10 12.10 10.57 -14.18
N MET A 11 12.35 10.66 -12.87
CA MET A 11 11.48 11.34 -11.90
C MET A 11 12.29 11.86 -10.71
N SER A 12 11.89 13.00 -10.16
CA SER A 12 12.45 13.57 -8.94
C SER A 12 12.04 12.79 -7.69
N LEU A 13 12.73 13.03 -6.57
CA LEU A 13 12.36 12.48 -5.26
C LEU A 13 10.99 12.98 -4.79
N GLU A 14 10.62 14.20 -5.16
CA GLU A 14 9.30 14.76 -4.85
C GLU A 14 8.20 14.03 -5.63
N GLU A 15 8.39 13.80 -6.93
CA GLU A 15 7.47 13.01 -7.75
C GLU A 15 7.33 11.58 -7.22
N LEU A 16 8.44 10.92 -6.88
CA LEU A 16 8.40 9.58 -6.27
C LEU A 16 7.66 9.58 -4.93
N GLY A 17 7.92 10.57 -4.07
CA GLY A 17 7.19 10.73 -2.81
C GLY A 17 5.69 10.92 -3.02
N ASN A 18 5.29 11.69 -4.03
CA ASN A 18 3.89 11.87 -4.42
C ASN A 18 3.27 10.56 -4.92
N HIS A 19 3.99 9.76 -5.71
CA HIS A 19 3.51 8.44 -6.15
C HIS A 19 3.33 7.47 -4.97
N VAL A 20 4.27 7.43 -4.01
CA VAL A 20 4.12 6.63 -2.79
C VAL A 20 2.87 7.04 -2.00
N ALA A 21 2.61 8.35 -1.87
CA ALA A 21 1.45 8.85 -1.16
C ALA A 21 0.12 8.59 -1.91
N ASP A 22 0.10 8.77 -3.24
CA ASP A 22 -1.09 8.52 -4.07
C ASP A 22 -1.47 7.04 -4.04
N ALA A 23 -0.53 6.11 -4.25
CA ALA A 23 -0.80 4.67 -4.18
C ALA A 23 -1.49 4.28 -2.85
N ARG A 24 -0.99 4.82 -1.73
CA ARG A 24 -1.61 4.62 -0.41
C ARG A 24 -3.00 5.23 -0.32
N ALA A 25 -3.19 6.46 -0.79
CA ALA A 25 -4.48 7.13 -0.76
C ALA A 25 -5.52 6.35 -1.57
N ARG A 26 -5.16 5.84 -2.75
CA ARG A 26 -6.05 5.05 -3.62
C ARG A 26 -6.43 3.72 -2.99
N ALA A 27 -5.49 2.99 -2.39
CA ALA A 27 -5.78 1.77 -1.66
C ALA A 27 -6.77 2.02 -0.49
N LEU A 28 -6.60 3.13 0.24
CA LEU A 28 -7.49 3.49 1.35
C LEU A 28 -8.87 3.95 0.87
N ASP A 29 -8.96 4.77 -0.19
CA ASP A 29 -10.22 5.18 -0.83
C ASP A 29 -11.05 3.96 -1.22
N LEU A 30 -10.40 2.96 -1.84
CA LEU A 30 -11.02 1.70 -2.25
C LEU A 30 -11.56 0.88 -1.10
N MET A 31 -11.26 1.19 0.16
CA MET A 31 -11.69 0.40 1.31
C MET A 31 -12.45 1.23 2.35
N SER A 32 -12.47 2.55 2.17
CA SER A 32 -13.02 3.55 3.11
C SER A 32 -14.49 3.29 3.48
N ASN A 33 -15.33 2.96 2.50
CA ASN A 33 -16.76 2.78 2.66
C ASN A 33 -17.21 1.34 2.97
N LEU A 34 -16.27 0.43 3.20
CA LEU A 34 -16.57 -0.94 3.62
C LEU A 34 -16.71 -1.03 5.14
N SER A 35 -17.62 -1.88 5.61
CA SER A 35 -17.72 -2.23 7.03
C SER A 35 -16.57 -3.14 7.45
N ASP A 36 -16.35 -3.30 8.76
CA ASP A 36 -15.35 -4.24 9.28
C ASP A 36 -15.64 -5.69 8.90
N GLU A 37 -16.92 -6.05 8.75
CA GLU A 37 -17.34 -7.37 8.25
C GLU A 37 -16.97 -7.55 6.78
N GLN A 38 -17.18 -6.53 5.94
CA GLN A 38 -16.76 -6.56 4.54
C GLN A 38 -15.23 -6.58 4.40
N LEU A 39 -14.51 -5.83 5.23
CA LEU A 39 -13.04 -5.82 5.23
C LEU A 39 -12.43 -7.18 5.58
N LEU A 40 -13.16 -8.06 6.26
CA LEU A 40 -12.76 -9.45 6.40
C LEU A 40 -13.32 -10.29 5.24
N GLY A 41 -14.62 -10.17 4.97
CA GLY A 41 -15.31 -10.87 3.87
C GLY A 41 -15.30 -12.39 4.02
N PRO A 42 -16.06 -13.12 3.19
CA PRO A 42 -15.94 -14.57 3.10
C PRO A 42 -14.62 -14.95 2.43
N LYS A 43 -14.05 -16.07 2.85
CA LYS A 43 -12.86 -16.65 2.23
C LYS A 43 -13.20 -17.17 0.82
N LEU A 44 -12.52 -16.61 -0.18
CA LEU A 44 -12.54 -17.06 -1.58
C LEU A 44 -11.10 -17.24 -2.07
N ASP A 45 -10.86 -18.24 -2.92
CA ASP A 45 -9.51 -18.59 -3.39
C ASP A 45 -8.86 -17.51 -4.28
N CYS A 46 -9.66 -16.55 -4.77
CA CYS A 46 -9.21 -15.54 -5.73
C CYS A 46 -9.06 -14.12 -5.15
N VAL A 47 -9.36 -13.88 -3.87
CA VAL A 47 -9.27 -12.56 -3.23
C VAL A 47 -8.51 -12.66 -1.91
N ASN A 48 -8.12 -11.54 -1.33
CA ASN A 48 -7.59 -11.48 0.04
C ASN A 48 -8.53 -10.70 0.96
N PRO A 49 -8.51 -10.96 2.28
CA PRO A 49 -9.28 -10.15 3.21
C PRO A 49 -8.72 -8.73 3.20
N GLY A 50 -9.57 -7.75 2.94
CA GLY A 50 -9.19 -6.34 2.79
C GLY A 50 -8.39 -5.77 3.96
N ARG A 51 -8.72 -6.16 5.20
CA ARG A 51 -7.97 -5.74 6.39
C ARG A 51 -6.54 -6.29 6.41
N TRP A 52 -6.34 -7.49 5.87
CA TRP A 52 -5.01 -8.07 5.72
C TRP A 52 -4.24 -7.36 4.60
N GLU A 53 -4.88 -7.11 3.45
CA GLU A 53 -4.23 -6.46 2.31
C GLU A 53 -3.68 -5.07 2.65
N ILE A 54 -4.47 -4.23 3.32
CA ILE A 54 -4.02 -2.89 3.70
C ILE A 54 -2.79 -2.96 4.63
N GLY A 55 -2.79 -3.90 5.58
CA GLY A 55 -1.62 -4.13 6.43
C GLY A 55 -0.43 -4.71 5.67
N HIS A 56 -0.68 -5.56 4.66
CA HIS A 56 0.33 -6.12 3.78
C HIS A 56 1.04 -5.05 2.94
N HIS A 57 0.33 -4.05 2.41
CA HIS A 57 0.96 -2.92 1.72
C HIS A 57 1.99 -2.22 2.61
N ALA A 58 1.61 -1.93 3.85
CA ALA A 58 2.48 -1.31 4.84
C ALA A 58 3.64 -2.24 5.24
N TRP A 59 3.38 -3.53 5.43
CA TRP A 59 4.45 -4.50 5.69
C TRP A 59 5.48 -4.55 4.56
N PHE A 60 5.03 -4.52 3.30
CA PHE A 60 5.93 -4.56 2.15
C PHE A 60 6.87 -3.33 2.12
N GLN A 61 6.32 -2.13 2.32
CA GLN A 61 7.11 -0.90 2.46
C GLN A 61 8.06 -0.96 3.68
N SER A 62 7.59 -1.43 4.83
CA SER A 62 8.41 -1.61 6.03
C SER A 62 9.59 -2.56 5.78
N GLN A 63 9.33 -3.71 5.16
CA GLN A 63 10.32 -4.73 4.86
C GLN A 63 11.40 -4.24 3.89
N TRP A 64 10.99 -3.62 2.79
CA TRP A 64 11.93 -3.30 1.71
C TRP A 64 12.55 -1.91 1.85
N VAL A 65 11.76 -0.89 2.18
CA VAL A 65 12.26 0.49 2.28
C VAL A 65 12.88 0.73 3.66
N LEU A 66 12.12 0.52 4.73
CA LEU A 66 12.57 0.90 6.06
C LEU A 66 13.67 -0.03 6.58
N ARG A 67 13.44 -1.35 6.52
CA ARG A 67 14.34 -2.33 7.11
C ARG A 67 15.52 -2.67 6.21
N ASN A 68 15.25 -3.12 4.98
CA ASN A 68 16.32 -3.55 4.08
C ASN A 68 17.17 -2.37 3.59
N ALA A 69 16.54 -1.36 2.97
CA ALA A 69 17.27 -0.26 2.35
C ALA A 69 17.77 0.81 3.35
N ALA A 70 16.97 1.14 4.37
CA ALA A 70 17.29 2.21 5.33
C ALA A 70 17.83 1.73 6.68
N GLY A 71 17.84 0.42 6.94
CA GLY A 71 18.37 -0.15 8.19
C GLY A 71 17.59 0.23 9.45
N GLN A 72 16.32 0.62 9.32
CA GLN A 72 15.45 0.94 10.45
C GLN A 72 14.87 -0.33 11.10
N ASP A 73 14.48 -0.19 12.37
CA ASP A 73 13.71 -1.20 13.07
C ASP A 73 12.28 -1.31 12.50
N ARG A 74 11.66 -2.45 12.78
CA ARG A 74 10.25 -2.70 12.49
C ARG A 74 9.36 -1.63 13.11
N VAL A 75 8.30 -1.27 12.41
CA VAL A 75 7.27 -0.40 12.98
C VAL A 75 6.44 -1.17 14.02
N ARG A 76 6.21 -2.47 13.79
CA ARG A 76 5.60 -3.38 14.78
C ARG A 76 6.37 -4.68 14.93
N ALA A 77 6.41 -5.22 16.14
CA ALA A 77 7.09 -6.47 16.42
C ALA A 77 6.45 -7.70 15.74
N ASP A 78 5.14 -7.63 15.47
CA ASP A 78 4.32 -8.71 14.92
C ASP A 78 4.08 -8.59 13.40
N GLU A 79 4.66 -7.60 12.72
CA GLU A 79 4.32 -7.29 11.33
C GLU A 79 4.55 -8.47 10.35
N ASP A 80 5.66 -9.22 10.50
CA ASP A 80 5.92 -10.38 9.62
C ASP A 80 4.91 -11.51 9.88
N TYR A 81 4.58 -11.76 11.15
CA TYR A 81 3.62 -12.80 11.52
C TYR A 81 2.20 -12.50 10.99
N LEU A 82 1.87 -11.22 10.84
CA LEU A 82 0.55 -10.78 10.41
C LEU A 82 0.44 -10.60 8.89
N TYR A 83 1.50 -10.20 8.21
CA TYR A 83 1.39 -9.62 6.87
C TYR A 83 2.43 -10.11 5.85
N ASP A 84 3.37 -10.98 6.23
CA ASP A 84 4.36 -11.52 5.28
C ASP A 84 3.70 -12.48 4.29
N SER A 85 3.51 -12.02 3.05
CA SER A 85 2.86 -12.82 2.00
C SER A 85 3.71 -13.99 1.50
N MET A 86 5.02 -14.00 1.80
CA MET A 86 5.94 -15.07 1.45
C MET A 86 5.82 -16.26 2.41
N GLU A 87 5.53 -16.00 3.68
CA GLU A 87 5.43 -17.01 4.73
C GLU A 87 3.98 -17.39 5.07
N ILE A 88 3.02 -16.49 4.86
CA ILE A 88 1.61 -16.68 5.21
C ILE A 88 0.83 -17.26 4.03
N ASP A 89 0.44 -18.53 4.19
CA ASP A 89 -0.49 -19.20 3.30
C ASP A 89 -1.79 -18.41 3.15
N HIS A 90 -2.24 -18.22 1.90
CA HIS A 90 -3.50 -17.53 1.58
C HIS A 90 -4.67 -17.98 2.46
N ALA A 91 -4.79 -19.29 2.63
CA ALA A 91 -5.86 -19.92 3.40
C ALA A 91 -5.95 -19.46 4.86
N THR A 92 -4.85 -18.97 5.44
CA THR A 92 -4.75 -18.59 6.85
C THR A 92 -5.09 -17.13 7.12
N ARG A 93 -5.13 -16.28 6.08
CA ARG A 93 -5.21 -14.82 6.21
C ARG A 93 -6.44 -14.31 6.96
N TRP A 94 -7.54 -15.08 6.94
CA TRP A 94 -8.80 -14.77 7.64
C TRP A 94 -8.75 -15.07 9.14
N ASP A 95 -7.92 -16.01 9.55
CA ASP A 95 -7.86 -16.52 10.93
C ASP A 95 -6.73 -15.88 11.75
N LEU A 96 -5.89 -15.06 11.10
CA LEU A 96 -4.84 -14.31 11.77
C LEU A 96 -5.44 -13.36 12.81
N PRO A 97 -4.73 -13.13 13.94
CA PRO A 97 -5.15 -12.18 14.96
C PRO A 97 -4.88 -10.74 14.50
N LEU A 98 -5.51 -10.34 13.38
CA LEU A 98 -5.34 -9.03 12.78
C LEU A 98 -5.77 -7.94 13.77
N PRO A 99 -5.01 -6.83 13.88
CA PRO A 99 -5.40 -5.68 14.66
C PRO A 99 -6.77 -5.13 14.26
N SER A 100 -7.34 -4.31 15.15
CA SER A 100 -8.56 -3.57 14.84
C SER A 100 -8.34 -2.66 13.63
N ARG A 101 -9.42 -2.24 12.95
CA ARG A 101 -9.30 -1.31 11.81
C ARG A 101 -8.52 -0.03 12.17
N PRO A 102 -8.79 0.66 13.30
CA PRO A 102 -7.99 1.80 13.72
C PRO A 102 -6.50 1.48 13.91
N ASP A 103 -6.17 0.34 14.53
CA ASP A 103 -4.78 -0.05 14.78
C ASP A 103 -4.03 -0.39 13.48
N THR A 104 -4.70 -1.07 12.54
CA THR A 104 -4.15 -1.33 11.20
C THR A 104 -3.91 -0.02 10.45
N LEU A 105 -4.86 0.92 10.48
CA LEU A 105 -4.68 2.23 9.84
C LEU A 105 -3.56 3.05 10.49
N GLY A 106 -3.40 2.97 11.82
CA GLY A 106 -2.28 3.60 12.52
C GLY A 106 -0.92 3.04 12.09
N TYR A 107 -0.81 1.71 11.97
CA TYR A 107 0.40 1.06 11.44
C TYR A 107 0.72 1.51 10.01
N VAL A 108 -0.31 1.55 9.16
CA VAL A 108 -0.20 1.90 7.74
C VAL A 108 0.25 3.34 7.56
N ASP A 109 -0.33 4.28 8.32
CA ASP A 109 0.10 5.68 8.30
C ASP A 109 1.54 5.82 8.83
N GLU A 110 1.88 5.15 9.94
CA GLU A 110 3.23 5.25 10.50
C GLU A 110 4.31 4.76 9.52
N VAL A 111 4.09 3.64 8.82
CA VAL A 111 5.00 3.17 7.77
C VAL A 111 5.10 4.18 6.62
N LEU A 112 3.98 4.75 6.17
CA LEU A 112 3.99 5.75 5.10
C LEU A 112 4.83 6.98 5.51
N GLN A 113 4.57 7.54 6.69
CA GLN A 113 5.27 8.72 7.18
C GLN A 113 6.78 8.47 7.30
N ARG A 114 7.17 7.32 7.84
CA ARG A 114 8.59 6.93 7.94
C ARG A 114 9.22 6.76 6.55
N THR A 115 8.49 6.16 5.60
CA THR A 115 8.96 5.96 4.22
C THR A 115 9.20 7.30 3.52
N LEU A 116 8.25 8.22 3.60
CA LEU A 116 8.38 9.58 3.06
C LEU A 116 9.51 10.36 3.73
N ALA A 117 9.68 10.22 5.05
CA ALA A 117 10.79 10.84 5.77
C ALA A 117 12.15 10.31 5.30
N VAL A 118 12.30 8.99 5.12
CA VAL A 118 13.55 8.40 4.60
C VAL A 118 13.84 8.88 3.17
N LEU A 119 12.83 8.90 2.29
CA LEU A 119 12.97 9.43 0.93
C LEU A 119 13.40 10.89 0.90
N ARG A 120 12.93 11.71 1.85
CA ARG A 120 13.29 13.12 1.94
C ARG A 120 14.69 13.32 2.54
N ASP A 121 14.98 12.65 3.65
CA ASP A 121 16.10 12.98 4.52
C ASP A 121 17.34 12.12 4.26
N ASN A 122 17.17 10.90 3.73
CA ASN A 122 18.27 9.97 3.43
C ASN A 122 17.99 9.05 2.21
N PRO A 123 17.83 9.61 0.99
CA PRO A 123 17.52 8.85 -0.22
C PRO A 123 18.75 8.14 -0.79
N SER A 124 19.12 6.99 -0.22
CA SER A 124 20.10 6.10 -0.87
C SER A 124 19.52 5.50 -2.16
N ASP A 125 20.38 5.02 -3.07
CA ASP A 125 19.94 4.36 -4.31
C ASP A 125 18.98 3.18 -4.02
N GLU A 126 19.30 2.39 -2.98
CA GLU A 126 18.46 1.28 -2.53
C GLU A 126 17.10 1.77 -2.00
N VAL A 127 17.05 2.90 -1.29
CA VAL A 127 15.79 3.48 -0.81
C VAL A 127 14.93 3.92 -2.00
N VAL A 128 15.50 4.62 -2.97
CA VAL A 128 14.76 5.12 -4.14
C VAL A 128 14.21 3.95 -4.96
N TYR A 129 15.04 2.93 -5.20
CA TYR A 129 14.60 1.71 -5.90
C TYR A 129 13.48 0.99 -5.15
N HIS A 130 13.65 0.70 -3.86
CA HIS A 130 12.66 -0.05 -3.10
C HIS A 130 11.38 0.73 -2.83
N ALA A 131 11.45 2.07 -2.76
CA ALA A 131 10.26 2.90 -2.69
C ALA A 131 9.42 2.78 -3.97
N LEU A 132 10.04 2.93 -5.15
CA LEU A 132 9.35 2.73 -6.42
C LEU A 132 8.81 1.30 -6.54
N TYR A 133 9.61 0.31 -6.16
CA TYR A 133 9.19 -1.09 -6.19
C TYR A 133 7.96 -1.34 -5.30
N SER A 134 7.96 -0.79 -4.09
CA SER A 134 6.84 -0.92 -3.15
C SER A 134 5.61 -0.16 -3.63
N THR A 135 5.76 1.00 -4.29
CA THR A 135 4.64 1.72 -4.91
C THR A 135 3.99 0.89 -6.01
N LEU A 136 4.79 0.36 -6.95
CA LEU A 136 4.27 -0.46 -8.05
C LEU A 136 3.61 -1.76 -7.54
N HIS A 137 4.15 -2.34 -6.46
CA HIS A 137 3.53 -3.46 -5.77
C HIS A 137 2.17 -3.06 -5.17
N GLU A 138 2.10 -1.93 -4.47
CA GLU A 138 0.85 -1.43 -3.89
C GLU A 138 -0.19 -1.09 -4.97
N ASP A 139 0.19 -0.54 -6.12
CA ASP A 139 -0.72 -0.29 -7.25
C ASP A 139 -1.26 -1.60 -7.85
N MET A 140 -0.42 -2.63 -7.99
CA MET A 140 -0.85 -3.97 -8.41
C MET A 140 -1.88 -4.55 -7.44
N HIS A 141 -1.67 -4.42 -6.13
CA HIS A 141 -2.64 -4.86 -5.12
C HIS A 141 -3.89 -3.96 -5.11
N THR A 142 -3.76 -2.68 -5.43
CA THR A 142 -4.89 -1.75 -5.57
C THR A 142 -5.80 -2.17 -6.72
N GLU A 143 -5.25 -2.60 -7.87
CA GLU A 143 -6.03 -3.26 -8.92
C GLU A 143 -6.73 -4.51 -8.37
N ALA A 144 -6.06 -5.30 -7.53
CA ALA A 144 -6.67 -6.47 -6.92
C ALA A 144 -7.83 -6.16 -5.97
N LEU A 145 -7.75 -5.04 -5.23
CA LEU A 145 -8.86 -4.55 -4.42
C LEU A 145 -10.08 -4.20 -5.30
N THR A 146 -9.88 -3.67 -6.52
CA THR A 146 -10.99 -3.35 -7.42
C THR A 146 -11.77 -4.59 -7.84
N TYR A 147 -11.10 -5.65 -8.30
CA TYR A 147 -11.81 -6.88 -8.66
C TYR A 147 -12.35 -7.59 -7.42
N THR A 148 -11.69 -7.49 -6.26
CA THR A 148 -12.19 -8.07 -4.99
C THR A 148 -13.57 -7.49 -4.65
N ARG A 149 -13.74 -6.16 -4.75
CA ARG A 149 -15.04 -5.51 -4.57
C ARG A 149 -16.09 -6.02 -5.55
N GLN A 150 -15.72 -6.16 -6.82
CA GLN A 150 -16.60 -6.68 -7.87
C GLN A 150 -17.00 -8.13 -7.60
N THR A 151 -16.05 -8.99 -7.21
CA THR A 151 -16.28 -10.41 -6.87
C THR A 151 -17.28 -10.56 -5.72
N HIS A 152 -17.20 -9.70 -4.70
CA HIS A 152 -18.15 -9.73 -3.59
C HIS A 152 -19.47 -8.99 -3.87
N GLY A 153 -19.59 -8.26 -4.99
CA GLY A 153 -20.75 -7.43 -5.28
C GLY A 153 -20.92 -6.27 -4.30
N TRP A 154 -19.82 -5.76 -3.73
CA TRP A 154 -19.85 -4.61 -2.83
C TRP A 154 -20.15 -3.31 -3.57
N PRO A 155 -20.61 -2.26 -2.87
CA PRO A 155 -20.86 -0.95 -3.47
C PRO A 155 -19.64 -0.41 -4.23
N ALA A 156 -19.85 0.52 -5.15
CA ALA A 156 -18.72 1.26 -5.73
C ALA A 156 -17.92 1.98 -4.63
N PRO A 157 -16.58 2.10 -4.76
CA PRO A 157 -15.78 2.89 -3.85
C PRO A 157 -16.10 4.39 -4.01
N THR A 158 -15.86 5.16 -2.96
CA THR A 158 -15.80 6.61 -3.06
C THR A 158 -14.35 6.98 -3.33
N LEU A 159 -14.01 7.18 -4.60
CA LEU A 159 -12.69 7.67 -4.99
C LEU A 159 -12.68 9.19 -4.85
N GLY A 160 -11.59 9.76 -4.33
CA GLY A 160 -11.38 11.20 -4.43
C GLY A 160 -11.15 11.60 -5.90
N LEU A 161 -12.22 11.91 -6.65
CA LEU A 161 -12.37 12.89 -7.75
C LEU A 161 -13.71 12.71 -8.49
N GLU A 162 -14.45 13.81 -8.73
CA GLU A 162 -15.49 13.86 -9.77
C GLU A 162 -14.82 13.86 -11.14
N ILE A 163 -15.28 12.99 -12.04
CA ILE A 163 -15.01 13.09 -13.48
C ILE A 163 -16.33 13.46 -14.15
N ASP A 164 -16.38 14.65 -14.75
CA ASP A 164 -17.41 14.98 -15.74
C ASP A 164 -17.07 14.23 -17.03
N PRO A 165 -17.89 13.24 -17.45
CA PRO A 165 -17.62 12.48 -18.66
C PRO A 165 -17.66 13.32 -19.95
N ASP A 166 -18.10 14.59 -19.87
CA ASP A 166 -18.16 15.52 -21.00
C ASP A 166 -16.95 16.50 -21.07
N ASP A 167 -16.02 16.52 -20.11
CA ASP A 167 -14.81 17.38 -20.17
C ASP A 167 -13.67 16.72 -20.97
N VAL A 168 -13.83 16.71 -22.28
CA VAL A 168 -12.84 16.15 -23.24
C VAL A 168 -11.67 17.10 -23.53
N GLU A 169 -11.70 18.34 -23.00
CA GLU A 169 -10.67 19.36 -23.25
C GLU A 169 -9.75 19.63 -22.05
N GLY A 170 -10.05 19.07 -20.87
CA GLY A 170 -9.13 18.99 -19.74
C GLY A 170 -8.84 20.33 -19.07
N ASN A 171 -9.87 21.02 -18.59
CA ASN A 171 -9.73 22.34 -17.94
C ASN A 171 -10.05 22.32 -16.42
N GLY A 172 -10.05 21.14 -15.80
CA GLY A 172 -10.22 20.97 -14.35
C GLY A 172 -9.01 21.43 -13.52
#